data_AF-A0A0C3ED14-F1
#
_entry.id   AF-A0A0C3ED14-F1
#
_cell.length_a   1.000
_cell.length_b   1.000
_cell.length_c   1.000
_cell.angle_alpha   90.00
_cell.angle_beta   90.00
_cell.angle_gamma   90.00
#
_symmetry.space_group_name_H-M   'P 1'
#
loop_
_entity.id
_entity.type
_entity.pdbx_description
1 polymer ?
#
loop_
_entity_poly.entity_id
_entity_poly.type
_entity_poly.pdbx_seq_one_letter_code
_entity_poly.pdbx_strand_id
1 'polypeptide(L)'
;MAARAKAQIEASKQQVPEIPSESIELPDINSEYSDSEDEDRVRTFDPPDWAQSPELRHALQMQSTVNPDDVFGAIRPLRMEEIFRTRQSRFRARTSSANWSGADRLTVEEIRDYERRMGFQSRAS
;
A
#
# COMPACT_ATOMS: atom_id res chain seq x y z
N MET A 1 35.06 21.01 -27.13
CA MET A 1 33.96 20.93 -26.13
C MET A 1 32.86 19.93 -26.52
N ALA A 2 32.43 19.84 -27.79
CA ALA A 2 31.32 18.96 -28.20
C ALA A 2 31.60 17.44 -28.10
N ALA A 3 32.85 16.99 -28.26
CA ALA A 3 33.20 15.56 -28.22
C ALA A 3 33.04 14.95 -26.81
N ARG A 4 33.25 15.73 -25.76
CA ARG A 4 33.15 15.26 -24.37
C ARG A 4 31.70 15.12 -23.91
N ALA A 5 30.81 15.99 -24.41
CA ALA A 5 29.37 15.92 -24.17
C ALA A 5 28.74 14.69 -24.83
N LYS A 6 29.17 14.32 -26.04
CA LYS A 6 28.71 13.09 -26.71
C LYS A 6 29.11 11.83 -25.94
N ALA A 7 30.37 11.74 -25.48
CA ALA A 7 30.86 10.59 -24.72
C ALA A 7 30.12 10.38 -23.38
N GLN A 8 29.67 11.45 -22.72
CA GLN A 8 28.86 11.35 -21.50
C GLN A 8 27.44 10.85 -21.77
N ILE A 9 26.83 11.27 -22.89
CA ILE A 9 25.50 10.81 -23.30
C ILE A 9 25.55 9.32 -23.71
N GLU A 10 26.63 8.89 -24.36
CA GLU A 10 26.86 7.49 -24.75
C GLU A 10 27.15 6.59 -23.55
N ALA A 11 27.92 7.07 -22.56
CA ALA A 11 28.13 6.36 -21.29
C ALA A 11 26.84 6.25 -20.45
N SER A 12 25.95 7.24 -20.52
CA SER A 12 24.62 7.20 -19.88
C SER A 12 23.64 6.25 -20.57
N LYS A 13 23.98 5.80 -21.79
CA LYS A 13 23.24 4.84 -22.60
C LYS A 13 23.63 3.40 -22.31
N GLN A 14 24.54 3.15 -21.36
CA GLN A 14 24.75 1.82 -20.80
C GLN A 14 23.45 1.36 -20.14
N GLN A 15 22.66 0.68 -20.97
CA GLN A 15 21.39 0.07 -20.63
C GLN A 15 21.60 -0.80 -19.40
N VAL A 16 21.02 -0.36 -18.28
CA VAL A 16 20.64 -1.30 -17.23
C VAL A 16 19.68 -2.27 -17.93
N PRO A 17 19.98 -3.58 -17.97
CA PRO A 17 19.11 -4.53 -18.66
C PRO A 17 17.70 -4.38 -18.10
N GLU A 18 16.71 -4.17 -18.98
CA GLU A 18 15.29 -4.20 -18.61
C GLU A 18 14.96 -5.62 -18.21
N ILE A 19 15.12 -5.94 -16.92
CA ILE A 19 14.72 -7.23 -16.36
C ILE A 19 13.19 -7.27 -16.44
N PRO A 20 12.60 -8.24 -17.19
CA PRO A 20 11.15 -8.45 -17.21
C PRO A 20 10.67 -8.61 -15.77
N SER A 21 9.53 -8.02 -15.41
CA SER A 21 9.01 -8.09 -14.04
C SER A 21 8.79 -9.53 -13.55
N GLU A 22 8.53 -10.45 -14.48
CA GLU A 22 8.37 -11.89 -14.23
C GLU A 22 9.68 -12.61 -13.90
N SER A 23 10.83 -12.01 -14.22
CA SER A 23 12.17 -12.55 -13.96
C SER A 23 12.82 -11.94 -12.71
N ILE A 24 12.09 -11.12 -11.96
CA ILE A 24 12.53 -10.60 -10.66
C ILE A 24 12.20 -11.66 -9.62
N GLU A 25 13.19 -12.47 -9.29
CA GLU A 25 13.14 -13.29 -8.08
C GLU A 25 13.16 -12.33 -6.89
N LEU A 26 11.97 -12.10 -6.32
CA LEU A 26 11.87 -11.45 -5.03
C LEU A 26 12.55 -12.37 -4.02
N PRO A 27 13.40 -11.84 -3.12
CA PRO A 27 13.88 -12.65 -2.01
C PRO A 27 12.68 -13.22 -1.28
N ASP A 28 12.84 -14.43 -0.74
CA ASP A 28 11.83 -15.01 0.13
C ASP A 28 11.45 -13.96 1.17
N ILE A 29 10.13 -13.79 1.32
CA ILE A 29 9.58 -12.87 2.30
C ILE A 29 10.21 -13.28 3.63
N ASN A 30 10.83 -12.35 4.33
CA ASN A 30 11.23 -12.58 5.71
C ASN A 30 9.95 -12.63 6.55
N SER A 31 9.18 -13.71 6.38
CA SER A 31 7.96 -13.96 7.11
C SER A 31 8.37 -14.42 8.50
N GLU A 32 8.54 -13.45 9.39
CA GLU A 32 8.56 -13.66 10.83
C GLU A 32 7.33 -14.43 11.35
N TYR A 33 6.29 -14.61 10.51
CA TYR A 33 5.06 -15.33 10.84
C TYR A 33 4.99 -16.78 10.32
N SER A 34 6.01 -17.29 9.62
CA SER A 34 6.02 -18.66 9.09
C SER A 34 7.21 -19.47 9.57
N ASP A 35 7.59 -19.29 10.82
CA ASP A 35 8.40 -20.28 11.53
C ASP A 35 7.73 -20.60 12.86
N SER A 36 7.31 -21.86 13.02
CA SER A 36 6.80 -22.40 14.28
C SER A 36 7.83 -22.34 15.42
N GLU A 37 9.08 -21.96 15.13
CA GLU A 37 10.12 -21.68 16.11
C GLU A 37 9.98 -20.29 16.78
N ASP A 38 9.05 -19.43 16.36
CA ASP A 38 8.77 -18.12 16.97
C ASP A 38 7.82 -18.18 18.20
N GLU A 39 7.24 -19.36 18.49
CA GLU A 39 6.42 -19.54 19.72
C GLU A 39 7.24 -19.41 21.01
N ASP A 40 8.56 -19.60 20.93
CA ASP A 40 9.50 -19.50 22.06
C ASP A 40 10.16 -18.12 22.21
N ARG A 41 9.88 -17.15 21.32
CA ARG A 41 10.43 -15.79 21.48
C ARG A 41 9.81 -15.13 22.70
N VAL A 42 10.67 -14.58 23.55
CA VAL A 42 10.25 -13.80 24.72
C VAL A 42 9.35 -12.68 24.25
N ARG A 43 8.07 -12.75 24.62
CA ARG A 43 7.08 -11.72 24.31
C ARG A 43 7.59 -10.40 24.85
N THR A 44 8.04 -9.50 23.97
CA THR A 44 8.60 -8.19 24.34
C THR A 44 7.53 -7.12 24.52
N PHE A 45 6.28 -7.43 24.14
CA PHE A 45 5.15 -6.53 24.20
C PHE A 45 3.97 -7.19 24.90
N ASP A 46 3.62 -6.62 26.05
CA ASP A 46 2.37 -6.92 26.74
C ASP A 46 1.27 -6.01 26.18
N PRO A 47 0.29 -6.56 25.44
CA PRO A 47 -0.77 -5.74 24.87
C PRO A 47 -1.60 -5.11 26.01
N PRO A 48 -1.98 -3.83 25.88
CA PRO A 48 -2.83 -3.17 26.87
C PRO A 48 -4.23 -3.80 26.90
N ASP A 49 -4.98 -3.61 27.98
CA ASP A 49 -6.29 -4.24 28.20
C ASP A 49 -7.29 -4.00 27.06
N TRP A 50 -7.28 -2.80 26.45
CA TRP A 50 -8.16 -2.48 25.31
C TRP A 50 -7.86 -3.32 24.05
N ALA A 51 -6.65 -3.86 23.94
CA ALA A 51 -6.21 -4.75 22.86
C ALA A 51 -6.37 -6.24 23.22
N GLN A 52 -7.00 -6.54 24.36
CA GLN A 52 -7.28 -7.91 24.82
C GLN A 52 -8.79 -8.16 24.93
N SER A 53 -9.20 -9.44 24.88
CA SER A 53 -10.59 -9.80 25.17
C SER A 53 -10.85 -9.71 26.68
N PRO A 54 -12.01 -9.21 27.15
CA PRO A 54 -13.25 -8.94 26.40
C PRO A 54 -13.36 -7.54 25.78
N GLU A 55 -12.52 -6.59 26.20
CA GLU A 55 -12.63 -5.16 25.83
C GLU A 55 -12.47 -4.93 24.32
N LEU A 56 -11.50 -5.60 23.69
CA LEU A 56 -11.30 -5.55 22.24
C LEU A 56 -12.56 -5.96 21.47
N ARG A 57 -13.24 -7.01 21.92
CA ARG A 57 -14.47 -7.50 21.26
C ARG A 57 -15.59 -6.48 21.36
N HIS A 58 -15.74 -5.86 22.52
CA HIS A 58 -16.72 -4.80 22.73
C HIS A 58 -16.42 -3.58 21.85
N ALA A 59 -15.15 -3.15 21.79
CA ALA A 59 -14.70 -2.05 20.94
C ALA A 59 -14.95 -2.33 19.44
N LEU A 60 -14.61 -3.53 18.96
CA LEU A 60 -14.86 -3.93 17.56
C LEU A 60 -16.35 -3.96 17.23
N GLN A 61 -17.19 -4.42 18.16
CA GLN A 61 -18.64 -4.41 17.96
C GLN A 61 -19.18 -2.99 17.82
N MET A 62 -18.72 -2.05 18.65
CA MET A 62 -19.09 -0.64 18.54
C MET A 62 -18.59 -0.01 17.23
N GLN A 63 -17.36 -0.34 16.81
CA GLN A 63 -16.74 0.20 15.58
C GLN A 63 -17.35 -0.36 14.29
N SER A 64 -18.02 -1.51 14.34
CA SER A 64 -18.50 -2.24 13.14
C SER A 64 -19.45 -1.45 12.24
N THR A 65 -20.11 -0.41 12.74
CA THR A 65 -21.08 0.42 12.02
C THR A 65 -20.60 1.85 11.76
N VAL A 66 -19.37 2.17 12.18
CA VAL A 66 -18.78 3.49 11.98
C VAL A 66 -18.20 3.57 10.57
N ASN A 67 -18.58 4.60 9.83
CA ASN A 67 -18.04 4.84 8.49
C ASN A 67 -16.58 5.33 8.59
N PRO A 68 -15.60 4.60 8.05
CA PRO A 68 -14.19 5.01 8.08
C PRO A 68 -13.94 6.31 7.32
N ASP A 69 -14.73 6.62 6.28
CA ASP A 69 -14.56 7.85 5.50
C ASP A 69 -14.90 9.10 6.32
N ASP A 70 -15.79 9.00 7.31
CA ASP A 70 -16.12 10.13 8.20
C ASP A 70 -14.99 10.44 9.19
N VAL A 71 -14.15 9.44 9.50
CA VAL A 71 -13.04 9.56 10.46
C VAL A 71 -11.74 9.92 9.76
N PHE A 72 -11.41 9.23 8.66
CA PHE A 72 -10.12 9.33 7.98
C PHE A 72 -10.19 10.13 6.67
N GLY A 73 -11.39 10.29 6.09
CA GLY A 73 -11.58 10.86 4.77
C GLY A 73 -11.15 9.92 3.64
N ALA A 74 -11.40 10.36 2.40
CA ALA A 74 -11.04 9.60 1.22
C ALA A 74 -9.51 9.41 1.10
N ILE A 75 -9.09 8.18 0.79
CA ILE A 75 -7.68 7.85 0.56
C ILE A 75 -7.16 8.63 -0.65
N ARG A 76 -6.21 9.53 -0.39
CA ARG A 76 -5.60 10.35 -1.46
C ARG A 76 -4.55 9.54 -2.23
N PRO A 77 -4.33 9.86 -3.52
CA PRO A 77 -3.25 9.25 -4.29
C PRO A 77 -1.90 9.43 -3.60
N LEU A 78 -1.11 8.35 -3.54
CA LEU A 78 0.22 8.36 -2.94
C LEU A 78 1.18 9.17 -3.82
N ARG A 79 1.84 10.17 -3.23
CA ARG A 79 2.90 10.96 -3.88
C ARG A 79 4.24 10.55 -3.30
N MET A 80 5.00 9.78 -4.07
CA MET A 80 6.28 9.22 -3.64
C MET A 80 7.32 10.31 -3.36
N GLU A 81 7.21 11.45 -4.05
CA GLU A 81 8.06 12.63 -3.87
C GLU A 81 7.90 13.27 -2.49
N GLU A 82 6.71 13.18 -1.89
CA GLU A 82 6.42 13.77 -0.58
C GLU A 82 6.94 12.88 0.56
N ILE A 83 6.96 11.56 0.35
CA ILE A 83 7.38 10.57 1.35
C ILE A 83 8.89 10.40 1.35
N PHE A 84 9.47 10.20 0.17
CA PHE A 84 10.90 10.02 0.03
C PHE A 84 11.50 11.33 -0.44
N ARG A 85 12.27 11.97 0.44
CA ARG A 85 13.11 13.15 0.12
C ARG A 85 14.29 12.76 -0.79
N THR A 86 14.06 11.97 -1.84
CA THR A 86 15.08 11.47 -2.77
C THR A 86 14.75 11.91 -4.18
N ARG A 87 15.76 12.00 -5.05
CA ARG A 87 15.58 12.47 -6.43
C ARG A 87 14.76 11.45 -7.23
N GLN A 88 13.79 11.94 -7.99
CA GLN A 88 12.79 11.17 -8.77
C GLN A 88 13.36 10.08 -9.69
N SER A 89 14.65 10.10 -9.99
CA SER A 89 15.35 9.17 -10.89
C SER A 89 15.38 7.71 -10.43
N ARG A 90 15.00 7.39 -9.17
CA ARG A 90 14.96 6.01 -8.64
C ARG A 90 13.58 5.36 -8.67
N PHE A 91 12.53 6.11 -9.00
CA PHE A 91 11.21 5.52 -9.17
C PHE A 91 11.11 4.94 -10.58
N ARG A 92 10.96 3.61 -10.67
CA ARG A 92 10.72 2.95 -11.94
C ARG A 92 9.43 3.49 -12.55
N ALA A 93 9.40 3.61 -13.88
CA ALA A 93 8.19 3.98 -14.60
C ALA A 93 7.06 3.01 -14.25
N ARG A 94 5.85 3.54 -14.04
CA ARG A 94 4.66 2.76 -13.68
C ARG A 94 4.41 1.69 -14.74
N THR A 95 4.39 0.42 -14.33
CA THR A 95 4.02 -0.72 -15.18
C THR A 95 2.52 -1.00 -15.08
N SER A 96 2.03 -1.99 -15.84
CA SER A 96 0.59 -2.35 -15.94
C SER A 96 -0.09 -2.60 -14.59
N SER A 97 0.64 -3.04 -13.55
CA SER A 97 0.11 -3.26 -12.19
C SER A 97 -0.34 -1.97 -11.47
N ALA A 98 0.06 -0.81 -11.97
CA ALA A 98 -0.37 0.50 -11.45
C ALA A 98 -1.55 1.10 -12.25
N ASN A 99 -2.11 0.37 -13.22
CA ASN A 99 -3.21 0.82 -14.06
C ASN A 99 -4.55 0.20 -13.64
N TRP A 100 -5.13 0.74 -12.56
CA TRP A 100 -6.48 0.40 -12.08
C TRP A 100 -7.58 1.28 -12.70
N SER A 101 -7.29 1.95 -13.83
CA SER A 101 -8.25 2.85 -14.49
C SER A 101 -9.29 2.15 -15.38
N GLY A 102 -9.22 0.81 -15.46
CA GLY A 102 -10.13 -0.02 -16.24
C GLY A 102 -11.36 -0.51 -15.46
N ALA A 103 -11.84 -1.71 -15.81
CA ALA A 103 -13.04 -2.33 -15.23
C ALA A 103 -12.90 -2.74 -13.76
N ASP A 104 -11.70 -2.71 -13.19
CA ASP A 104 -11.42 -3.12 -11.80
C ASP A 104 -11.82 -2.05 -10.77
N ARG A 105 -12.37 -0.91 -11.19
CA ARG A 105 -12.85 0.14 -10.29
C ARG A 105 -14.26 -0.21 -9.81
N LEU A 106 -14.48 -0.04 -8.50
CA LEU A 106 -15.82 -0.07 -7.90
C LEU A 106 -16.78 0.89 -8.61
N THR A 107 -17.92 0.35 -9.01
CA THR A 107 -19.05 1.09 -9.58
C THR A 107 -19.77 1.90 -8.50
N VAL A 108 -20.54 2.91 -8.93
CA VAL A 108 -21.32 3.73 -8.00
C VAL A 108 -22.42 2.90 -7.35
N GLU A 109 -22.99 1.92 -8.06
CA GLU A 109 -23.94 0.97 -7.50
C GLU A 109 -23.33 0.12 -6.38
N GLU A 110 -22.15 -0.47 -6.59
CA GLU A 110 -21.47 -1.30 -5.59
C GLU A 110 -21.15 -0.52 -4.31
N ILE A 111 -20.70 0.72 -4.45
CA ILE A 111 -20.41 1.60 -3.31
C ILE A 111 -21.69 1.88 -2.51
N ARG A 112 -22.80 2.24 -3.19
CA ARG A 112 -24.08 2.51 -2.52
C ARG A 112 -24.68 1.28 -1.85
N ASP A 113 -24.56 0.11 -2.47
CA ASP A 113 -25.06 -1.14 -1.91
C ASP A 113 -24.22 -1.55 -0.68
N TYR A 114 -22.91 -1.33 -0.72
CA TYR A 114 -22.02 -1.50 0.43
C TYR A 114 -22.39 -0.54 1.58
N GLU A 115 -22.53 0.76 1.31
CA GLU A 115 -22.93 1.76 2.30
C GLU A 115 -24.28 1.40 2.95
N ARG A 116 -25.27 0.97 2.14
CA ARG A 116 -26.58 0.54 2.64
C ARG A 116 -26.46 -0.70 3.53
N ARG A 117 -25.65 -1.69 3.15
CA ARG A 117 -25.42 -2.90 3.95
C ARG A 117 -24.77 -2.58 5.30
N MET A 118 -23.85 -1.61 5.31
CA MET A 118 -23.14 -1.20 6.52
C MET A 118 -23.92 -0.19 7.37
N GLY A 119 -25.03 0.35 6.85
CA GLY A 119 -25.83 1.37 7.53
C GLY A 119 -25.16 2.74 7.54
N PHE A 120 -24.20 2.99 6.65
CA PHE A 120 -23.53 4.28 6.54
C PHE A 120 -24.50 5.31 5.98
N GLN A 121 -24.61 6.45 6.65
CA GLN A 121 -25.44 7.55 6.16
C GLN A 121 -24.75 8.18 4.96
N SER A 122 -25.39 8.12 3.79
CA SER A 122 -24.96 8.91 2.64
C SER A 122 -25.04 10.38 3.02
N ARG A 123 -23.88 11.03 3.17
CA ARG A 123 -23.82 12.46 3.36
C ARG A 123 -24.27 13.11 2.05
N ALA A 124 -25.56 13.43 1.96
CA ALA A 124 -26.07 14.31 0.92
C ALA A 124 -25.21 15.59 0.95
N SER A 125 -24.46 15.81 -0.13
CA SER A 125 -23.73 17.06 -0.36
C SER A 125 -24.69 18.22 -0.52
#